data_AF-A0A9E2YPF6-F1
#
_entry.id   AF-A0A9E2YPF6-F1
#
_cell.length_a   1.000
_cell.length_b   1.000
_cell.length_c   1.000
_cell.angle_alpha   90.00
_cell.angle_beta   90.00
_cell.angle_gamma   90.00
#
_symmetry.space_group_name_H-M   'P 1'
#
loop_
_entity.id
_entity.type
_entity.pdbx_description
1 polymer ?
#
loop_
_entity_poly.entity_id
_entity_poly.type
_entity_poly.pdbx_seq_one_letter_code
_entity_poly.pdbx_strand_id
1 'polypeptide(L)'
;MGYDAAAVDAHIETLTAKQRLLVDDVESLRARLQKSGDEAAALRKEVAVLTDTSPSPHAMQQRMAKMLRRAVDEVAEMQAEARAEADALIADAEAEAEATQQKREEMLAEMAEQKKSMEAEYEETKEKLQAELKSLRTDAQQAREKLLAEAKERADRDREEAQRAVHEASRQRIKVLEQLMGVYRDLEKVPAALESAYEERKNAPEAGSDSDAKARTEARTDEKVSVS
;
A
#
# COMPACT_ATOMS: atom_id res chain seq x y z
N MET A 1 -123.82 30.25 7.31
CA MET A 1 -122.42 29.83 7.43
C MET A 1 -122.29 29.10 8.77
N GLY A 2 -122.58 27.81 8.79
CA GLY A 2 -122.47 26.99 10.00
C GLY A 2 -121.09 26.34 10.03
N TYR A 3 -120.39 26.42 11.17
CA TYR A 3 -119.14 25.71 11.37
C TYR A 3 -119.37 24.20 11.29
N ASP A 4 -118.42 23.49 10.70
CA ASP A 4 -118.40 22.02 10.69
C ASP A 4 -118.06 21.53 12.11
N ALA A 5 -119.05 20.94 12.79
CA ALA A 5 -118.91 20.46 14.16
C ALA A 5 -117.77 19.44 14.31
N ALA A 6 -117.56 18.59 13.31
CA ALA A 6 -116.49 17.59 13.32
C ALA A 6 -115.09 18.24 13.30
N ALA A 7 -114.95 19.37 12.61
CA ALA A 7 -113.69 20.12 12.56
C ALA A 7 -113.38 20.82 13.90
N VAL A 8 -114.41 21.29 14.62
CA VAL A 8 -114.26 21.92 15.94
C VAL A 8 -113.89 20.87 16.98
N ASP A 9 -114.55 19.71 16.98
CA ASP A 9 -114.25 18.62 17.91
C ASP A 9 -112.83 18.08 17.71
N ALA A 10 -112.41 17.87 16.46
CA ALA A 10 -111.03 17.53 16.14
C ALA A 10 -110.05 18.60 16.64
N HIS A 11 -110.38 19.88 16.53
CA HIS A 11 -109.53 20.95 17.05
C HIS A 11 -109.44 20.94 18.59
N ILE A 12 -110.56 20.72 19.29
CA ILE A 12 -110.60 20.59 20.75
C ILE A 12 -109.76 19.39 21.21
N GLU A 13 -109.84 18.25 20.53
CA GLU A 13 -109.00 17.09 20.81
C GLU A 13 -107.51 17.40 20.62
N THR A 14 -107.13 18.07 19.52
CA THR A 14 -105.73 18.47 19.31
C THR A 14 -105.22 19.46 20.36
N LEU A 15 -106.04 20.43 20.78
CA LEU A 15 -105.69 21.37 21.84
C LEU A 15 -105.58 20.69 23.20
N THR A 16 -106.48 19.76 23.50
CA THR A 16 -106.45 18.99 24.75
C THR A 16 -105.21 18.08 24.80
N ALA A 17 -104.85 17.44 23.69
CA ALA A 17 -103.63 16.65 23.59
C ALA A 17 -102.37 17.51 23.77
N LYS A 18 -102.32 18.70 23.15
CA LYS A 18 -101.24 19.67 23.33
C LYS A 18 -101.16 20.18 24.77
N GLN A 19 -102.29 20.46 25.40
CA GLN A 19 -102.33 20.92 26.79
C GLN A 19 -101.82 19.85 27.75
N ARG A 20 -102.19 18.58 27.54
CA ARG A 20 -101.66 17.45 28.33
C ARG A 20 -100.15 17.32 28.16
N LEU A 21 -99.66 17.35 26.92
CA LEU A 21 -98.22 17.29 26.64
C LEU A 21 -97.45 18.44 27.32
N LEU A 22 -97.98 19.66 27.27
CA LEU A 22 -97.35 20.81 27.93
C LEU A 22 -97.36 20.67 29.46
N VAL A 23 -98.40 20.11 30.05
CA VAL A 23 -98.45 19.85 31.50
C VAL A 23 -97.41 18.79 31.88
N ASP A 24 -97.34 17.69 31.13
CA ASP A 24 -96.36 16.62 31.34
C ASP A 24 -94.92 17.16 31.21
N ASP A 25 -94.66 18.01 30.22
CA ASP A 25 -93.36 18.66 30.03
C ASP A 25 -93.00 19.59 31.20
N VAL A 26 -93.97 20.38 31.69
CA VAL A 26 -93.75 21.26 32.85
C VAL A 26 -93.46 20.44 34.12
N GLU A 27 -94.16 19.33 34.32
CA GLU A 27 -93.91 18.43 35.45
C GLU A 27 -92.53 17.76 35.35
N SER A 28 -92.15 17.30 34.16
CA SER A 28 -90.81 16.75 33.88
C SER A 28 -89.70 17.77 34.14
N LEU A 29 -89.86 19.01 33.68
CA LEU A 29 -88.90 20.08 33.92
C LEU A 29 -88.80 20.44 35.41
N ARG A 30 -89.91 20.45 36.15
CA ARG A 30 -89.90 20.66 37.60
C ARG A 30 -89.15 19.55 38.33
N ALA A 31 -89.37 18.28 37.96
CA ALA A 31 -88.65 17.15 38.54
C ALA A 31 -87.13 17.24 38.27
N ARG A 32 -86.75 17.61 37.04
CA ARG A 32 -85.33 17.82 36.68
C ARG A 32 -84.70 18.98 37.43
N LEU A 33 -85.43 20.09 37.59
CA LEU A 33 -84.96 21.25 38.36
C LEU A 33 -84.76 20.88 39.83
N GLN A 34 -85.70 20.14 40.41
CA GLN A 34 -85.60 19.67 41.79
C GLN A 34 -84.37 18.78 41.99
N LYS A 35 -84.19 17.78 41.11
CA LYS A 35 -83.03 16.89 41.14
C LYS A 35 -81.70 17.65 41.03
N SER A 36 -81.62 18.59 40.08
CA SER A 36 -80.44 19.44 39.93
C SER A 36 -80.20 20.34 41.15
N GLY A 37 -81.26 20.83 41.78
CA GLY A 37 -81.20 21.59 43.03
C GLY A 37 -80.63 20.78 44.19
N ASP A 38 -81.05 19.52 44.32
CA ASP A 38 -80.56 18.60 45.35
C ASP A 38 -79.08 18.23 45.12
N GLU A 39 -78.69 17.97 43.87
CA GLU A 39 -77.28 17.74 43.49
C GLU A 39 -76.40 18.98 43.80
N ALA A 40 -76.88 20.18 43.46
CA ALA A 40 -76.17 21.42 43.78
C ALA A 40 -76.04 21.65 45.30
N ALA A 41 -77.07 21.30 46.08
CA ALA A 41 -77.02 21.39 47.53
C ALA A 41 -76.03 20.39 48.15
N ALA A 42 -75.96 19.17 47.61
CA ALA A 42 -74.99 18.17 48.02
C ALA A 42 -73.55 18.61 47.71
N LEU A 43 -73.29 19.08 46.49
CA LEU A 43 -71.97 19.60 46.10
C LEU A 43 -71.56 20.81 46.94
N ARG A 44 -72.48 21.73 47.26
CA ARG A 44 -72.18 22.86 48.16
C ARG A 44 -71.74 22.41 49.56
N LYS A 45 -72.34 21.36 50.11
CA LYS A 45 -71.94 20.79 51.41
C LYS A 45 -70.55 20.17 51.33
N GLU A 46 -70.24 19.43 50.28
CA GLU A 46 -68.93 18.83 50.06
C GLU A 46 -67.84 19.91 49.86
N VAL A 47 -68.13 20.94 49.06
CA VAL A 47 -67.25 22.10 48.90
C VAL A 47 -67.03 22.81 50.23
N ALA A 48 -68.05 22.99 51.06
CA ALA A 48 -67.91 23.61 52.37
C ALA A 48 -66.98 22.80 53.29
N VAL A 49 -67.05 21.46 53.26
CA VAL A 49 -66.13 20.58 54.01
C VAL A 49 -64.72 20.63 53.44
N LEU A 50 -64.56 20.61 52.11
CA LEU A 50 -63.26 20.65 51.44
C LEU A 50 -62.55 22.01 51.58
N THR A 51 -63.33 23.08 51.71
CA THR A 51 -62.85 24.46 51.84
C THR A 51 -62.83 24.92 53.30
N ASP A 52 -63.19 24.04 54.25
CA ASP A 52 -63.13 24.38 55.66
C ASP A 52 -61.67 24.56 56.09
N THR A 53 -61.25 25.83 56.20
CA THR A 53 -59.96 26.24 56.77
C THR A 53 -60.03 26.42 58.27
N SER A 54 -61.11 25.95 58.92
CA SER A 54 -61.28 25.97 60.37
C SER A 54 -60.04 25.43 61.10
N PRO A 55 -59.64 26.05 62.21
CA PRO A 55 -58.57 25.53 63.07
C PRO A 55 -59.01 24.27 63.84
N SER A 56 -60.16 23.66 63.50
CA SER A 56 -60.59 22.41 64.10
C SER A 56 -59.55 21.29 63.83
N PRO A 57 -59.26 20.43 64.83
CA PRO A 57 -58.27 19.36 64.68
C PRO A 57 -58.55 18.43 63.49
N HIS A 58 -59.82 18.16 63.18
CA HIS A 58 -60.22 17.26 62.11
C HIS A 58 -59.94 17.85 60.71
N ALA A 59 -60.26 19.13 60.50
CA ALA A 59 -59.96 19.83 59.24
C ALA A 59 -58.44 19.88 58.99
N MET A 60 -57.62 20.11 60.03
CA MET A 60 -56.17 20.05 59.90
C MET A 60 -55.66 18.65 59.55
N GLN A 61 -56.18 17.59 60.18
CA GLN A 61 -55.82 16.20 59.86
C GLN A 61 -56.12 15.85 58.40
N GLN A 62 -57.29 16.26 57.89
CA GLN A 62 -57.66 16.00 56.50
C GLN A 62 -56.77 16.76 55.50
N ARG A 63 -56.42 18.02 55.80
CA ARG A 63 -55.46 18.80 54.99
C ARG A 63 -54.06 18.20 55.04
N MET A 64 -53.58 17.77 56.20
CA MET A 64 -52.30 17.07 56.35
C MET A 64 -52.29 15.75 55.57
N ALA A 65 -53.34 14.94 55.67
CA ALA A 65 -53.45 13.70 54.91
C ALA A 65 -53.41 13.93 53.39
N LYS A 66 -54.09 14.98 52.90
CA LYS A 66 -54.06 15.37 51.48
C LYS A 66 -52.68 15.87 51.05
N MET A 67 -52.00 16.67 51.87
CA MET A 67 -50.63 17.12 51.60
C MET A 67 -49.65 15.95 51.57
N LEU A 68 -49.74 15.02 52.53
CA LEU A 68 -48.89 13.82 52.56
C LEU A 68 -49.13 12.94 51.34
N ARG A 69 -50.39 12.72 50.96
CA ARG A 69 -50.72 11.96 49.75
C ARG A 69 -50.12 12.60 48.50
N ARG A 70 -50.29 13.92 48.35
CA ARG A 70 -49.70 14.67 47.24
C ARG A 70 -48.17 14.59 47.22
N ALA A 71 -47.52 14.71 48.37
CA ALA A 71 -46.06 14.60 48.45
C ALA A 71 -45.56 13.18 48.10
N VAL A 72 -46.31 12.14 48.49
CA VAL A 72 -46.00 10.76 48.09
C VAL A 72 -46.18 10.56 46.59
N ASP A 73 -47.26 11.08 46.01
CA ASP A 73 -47.52 11.02 44.58
C ASP A 73 -46.42 11.76 43.79
N GLU A 74 -46.04 12.97 44.21
CA GLU A 74 -44.95 13.76 43.60
C GLU A 74 -43.59 13.04 43.71
N VAL A 75 -43.29 12.41 44.85
CA VAL A 75 -42.05 11.60 45.01
C VAL A 75 -42.08 10.37 44.12
N ALA A 76 -43.23 9.72 43.96
CA ALA A 76 -43.36 8.57 43.06
C ALA A 76 -43.15 8.97 41.60
N GLU A 77 -43.70 10.10 41.17
CA GLU A 77 -43.48 10.67 39.83
C GLU A 77 -41.99 11.00 39.62
N MET A 78 -41.36 11.73 40.54
CA MET A 78 -39.93 12.04 40.44
C MET A 78 -39.05 10.78 40.40
N GLN A 79 -39.39 9.74 41.16
CA GLN A 79 -38.66 8.47 41.12
C GLN A 79 -38.85 7.73 39.80
N ALA A 80 -40.04 7.79 39.21
CA ALA A 80 -40.30 7.18 37.91
C ALA A 80 -39.52 7.91 36.80
N GLU A 81 -39.52 9.25 36.82
CA GLU A 81 -38.75 10.09 35.89
C GLU A 81 -37.25 9.83 36.03
N ALA A 82 -36.71 9.87 37.25
CA ALA A 82 -35.28 9.62 37.48
C ALA A 82 -34.83 8.23 37.01
N ARG A 83 -35.69 7.20 37.15
CA ARG A 83 -35.41 5.86 36.60
C ARG A 83 -35.45 5.85 35.08
N ALA A 84 -36.44 6.49 34.47
CA ALA A 84 -36.53 6.58 33.01
C ALA A 84 -35.33 7.34 32.42
N GLU A 85 -34.87 8.42 33.06
CA GLU A 85 -33.67 9.13 32.65
C GLU A 85 -32.41 8.29 32.81
N ALA A 86 -32.28 7.55 33.91
CA ALA A 86 -31.14 6.65 34.12
C ALA A 86 -31.11 5.54 33.07
N ASP A 87 -32.25 4.91 32.77
CA ASP A 87 -32.37 3.88 31.75
C ASP A 87 -32.04 4.43 30.35
N ALA A 88 -32.47 5.66 30.05
CA ALA A 88 -32.13 6.34 28.80
C ALA A 88 -30.63 6.63 28.67
N LEU A 89 -29.99 7.10 29.75
CA LEU A 89 -28.54 7.34 29.77
C LEU A 89 -27.74 6.04 29.61
N ILE A 90 -28.22 4.94 30.20
CA ILE A 90 -27.60 3.61 30.03
C ILE A 90 -27.74 3.16 28.58
N ALA A 91 -28.94 3.28 27.99
CA ALA A 91 -29.18 2.89 26.61
C ALA A 91 -28.32 3.71 25.61
N ASP A 92 -28.18 5.01 25.84
CA ASP A 92 -27.32 5.87 25.03
C ASP A 92 -25.83 5.48 25.16
N ALA A 93 -25.37 5.19 26.37
CA ALA A 93 -24.00 4.74 26.62
C ALA A 93 -23.71 3.37 25.99
N GLU A 94 -24.66 2.43 26.05
CA GLU A 94 -24.56 1.13 25.40
C GLU A 94 -24.51 1.28 23.87
N ALA A 95 -25.37 2.11 23.29
CA ALA A 95 -25.37 2.39 21.84
C ALA A 95 -24.05 3.02 21.37
N GLU A 96 -23.46 3.94 22.16
CA GLU A 96 -22.15 4.52 21.85
C GLU A 96 -21.02 3.47 21.97
N ALA A 97 -21.06 2.62 22.99
CA ALA A 97 -20.10 1.52 23.17
C ALA A 97 -20.16 0.54 21.99
N GLU A 98 -21.36 0.15 21.55
CA GLU A 98 -21.54 -0.71 20.38
C GLU A 98 -21.04 -0.04 19.09
N ALA A 99 -21.38 1.23 18.86
CA ALA A 99 -20.93 1.97 17.69
C ALA A 99 -19.40 2.13 17.65
N THR A 100 -18.76 2.34 18.81
CA THR A 100 -17.29 2.42 18.89
C THR A 100 -16.63 1.06 18.68
N GLN A 101 -17.24 -0.02 19.18
CA GLN A 101 -16.76 -1.38 18.91
C GLN A 101 -16.84 -1.72 17.43
N GLN A 102 -17.97 -1.44 16.77
CA GLN A 102 -18.13 -1.67 15.33
C GLN A 102 -17.07 -0.92 14.52
N LYS A 103 -16.87 0.38 14.77
CA LYS A 103 -15.83 1.17 14.12
C LYS A 103 -14.42 0.61 14.33
N ARG A 104 -14.15 0.08 15.53
CA ARG A 104 -12.86 -0.56 15.83
C ARG A 104 -12.68 -1.85 15.03
N GLU A 105 -13.73 -2.67 14.93
CA GLU A 105 -13.71 -3.91 14.16
C GLU A 105 -13.52 -3.62 12.66
N GLU A 106 -14.21 -2.62 12.12
CA GLU A 106 -14.02 -2.13 10.75
C GLU A 106 -12.58 -1.68 10.50
N MET A 107 -12.02 -0.83 11.36
CA MET A 107 -10.63 -0.36 11.23
C MET A 107 -9.61 -1.50 11.31
N LEU A 108 -9.85 -2.49 12.18
CA LEU A 108 -8.99 -3.68 12.26
C LEU A 108 -9.08 -4.53 11.00
N ALA A 109 -10.27 -4.66 10.41
CA ALA A 109 -10.45 -5.36 9.14
C ALA A 109 -9.72 -4.63 8.00
N GLU A 110 -9.88 -3.31 7.89
CA GLU A 110 -9.18 -2.50 6.89
C GLU A 110 -7.65 -2.60 7.03
N MET A 111 -7.12 -2.52 8.25
CA MET A 111 -5.67 -2.68 8.48
C MET A 111 -5.19 -4.10 8.14
N ALA A 112 -5.99 -5.12 8.40
CA ALA A 112 -5.66 -6.49 8.02
C ALA A 112 -5.62 -6.67 6.49
N GLU A 113 -6.56 -6.06 5.76
CA GLU A 113 -6.56 -6.05 4.30
C GLU A 113 -5.35 -5.30 3.74
N GLN A 114 -5.06 -4.10 4.25
CA GLN A 114 -3.88 -3.31 3.86
C GLN A 114 -2.57 -4.07 4.12
N LYS A 115 -2.46 -4.72 5.28
CA LYS A 115 -1.28 -5.54 5.59
C LYS A 115 -1.13 -6.68 4.58
N LYS A 116 -2.22 -7.37 4.26
CA LYS A 116 -2.21 -8.47 3.29
C LYS A 116 -1.83 -7.99 1.88
N SER A 117 -2.33 -6.83 1.45
CA SER A 117 -1.96 -6.26 0.14
C SER A 117 -0.48 -5.87 0.11
N MET A 118 0.01 -5.21 1.17
CA MET A 118 1.43 -4.85 1.30
C MET A 118 2.34 -6.08 1.33
N GLU A 119 1.96 -7.14 2.04
CA GLU A 119 2.72 -8.41 2.07
C GLU A 119 2.75 -9.07 0.69
N ALA A 120 1.65 -9.04 -0.07
CA ALA A 120 1.60 -9.56 -1.43
C ALA A 120 2.51 -8.75 -2.38
N GLU A 121 2.46 -7.41 -2.31
CA GLU A 121 3.35 -6.54 -3.09
C GLU A 121 4.83 -6.74 -2.71
N TYR A 122 5.11 -6.93 -1.42
CA TYR A 122 6.46 -7.22 -0.94
C TYR A 122 7.00 -8.54 -1.49
N GLU A 123 6.22 -9.62 -1.43
CA GLU A 123 6.65 -10.90 -1.98
C GLU A 123 6.79 -10.84 -3.51
N GLU A 124 5.88 -10.17 -4.23
CA GLU A 124 6.00 -9.98 -5.68
C GLU A 124 7.29 -9.21 -6.05
N THR A 125 7.57 -8.10 -5.36
CA THR A 125 8.78 -7.30 -5.61
C THR A 125 10.05 -8.07 -5.26
N LYS A 126 10.04 -8.83 -4.18
CA LYS A 126 11.15 -9.71 -3.78
C LYS A 126 11.39 -10.82 -4.80
N GLU A 127 10.35 -11.46 -5.33
CA GLU A 127 10.48 -12.45 -6.40
C GLU A 127 11.07 -11.85 -7.67
N LYS A 128 10.59 -10.67 -8.09
CA LYS A 128 11.15 -9.93 -9.25
C LYS A 128 12.62 -9.62 -9.05
N LEU A 129 13.00 -9.05 -7.91
CA LEU A 129 14.40 -8.74 -7.60
C LEU A 129 15.27 -10.00 -7.56
N GLN A 130 14.78 -11.11 -7.01
CA GLN A 130 15.51 -12.37 -7.03
C GLN A 130 15.70 -12.92 -8.45
N ALA A 131 14.69 -12.77 -9.32
CA ALA A 131 14.79 -13.17 -10.72
C ALA A 131 15.80 -12.30 -11.47
N GLU A 132 15.77 -10.98 -11.28
CA GLU A 132 16.74 -10.04 -11.86
C GLU A 132 18.17 -10.32 -11.39
N LEU A 133 18.38 -10.55 -10.09
CA LEU A 133 19.69 -10.91 -9.54
C LEU A 133 20.21 -12.24 -10.10
N LYS A 134 19.33 -13.24 -10.29
CA LYS A 134 19.69 -14.50 -10.94
C LYS A 134 20.11 -14.27 -12.39
N SER A 135 19.34 -13.50 -13.16
CA SER A 135 19.66 -13.15 -14.54
C SER A 135 21.00 -12.43 -14.66
N LEU A 136 21.21 -11.40 -13.82
CA LEU A 136 22.46 -10.65 -13.82
C LEU A 136 23.66 -11.54 -13.50
N ARG A 137 23.50 -12.48 -12.55
CA ARG A 137 24.54 -13.44 -12.19
C ARG A 137 24.84 -14.40 -13.34
N THR A 138 23.82 -14.90 -14.05
CA THR A 138 24.03 -15.76 -15.21
C THR A 138 24.71 -15.01 -16.34
N ASP A 139 24.30 -13.77 -16.61
CA ASP A 139 24.89 -12.95 -17.66
C ASP A 139 26.36 -12.62 -17.35
N ALA A 140 26.67 -12.25 -16.10
CA ALA A 140 28.03 -12.01 -15.66
C ALA A 140 28.91 -13.27 -15.76
N GLN A 141 28.36 -14.44 -15.41
CA GLN A 141 29.08 -15.71 -15.54
C GLN A 141 29.37 -16.05 -17.00
N GLN A 142 28.38 -15.89 -17.89
CA GLN A 142 28.56 -16.11 -19.33
C GLN A 142 29.58 -15.13 -19.93
N ALA A 143 29.53 -13.86 -19.56
CA ALA A 143 30.50 -12.86 -20.01
C ALA A 143 31.92 -13.22 -19.56
N ARG A 144 32.09 -13.66 -18.31
CA ARG A 144 33.37 -14.13 -17.79
C ARG A 144 33.88 -15.35 -18.56
N GLU A 145 33.03 -16.33 -18.82
CA GLU A 145 33.41 -17.54 -19.57
C GLU A 145 33.83 -17.22 -21.00
N LYS A 146 33.11 -16.32 -21.68
CA LYS A 146 33.48 -15.82 -23.02
C LYS A 146 34.86 -15.15 -23.00
N LEU A 147 35.09 -14.22 -22.07
CA LEU A 147 36.37 -13.53 -21.96
C LEU A 147 37.53 -14.49 -21.64
N LEU A 148 37.30 -15.50 -20.81
CA LEU A 148 38.29 -16.53 -20.51
C LEU A 148 38.58 -17.42 -21.74
N ALA A 149 37.56 -17.75 -22.53
CA ALA A 149 37.74 -18.50 -23.77
C ALA A 149 38.54 -17.70 -24.79
N GLU A 150 38.20 -16.43 -25.01
CA GLU A 150 38.93 -15.53 -25.90
C GLU A 150 40.39 -15.33 -25.45
N ALA A 151 40.63 -15.15 -24.15
CA ALA A 151 41.97 -15.00 -23.61
C ALA A 151 42.82 -16.27 -23.81
N LYS A 152 42.23 -17.46 -23.65
CA LYS A 152 42.90 -18.74 -23.91
C LYS A 152 43.24 -18.88 -25.40
N GLU A 153 42.29 -18.60 -26.29
CA GLU A 153 42.52 -18.69 -27.73
C GLU A 153 43.64 -17.75 -28.19
N ARG A 154 43.68 -16.52 -27.66
CA ARG A 154 44.79 -15.59 -27.92
C ARG A 154 46.12 -16.14 -27.40
N ALA A 155 46.16 -16.63 -26.17
CA ALA A 155 47.37 -17.20 -25.60
C ALA A 155 47.89 -18.42 -26.39
N ASP A 156 46.99 -19.26 -26.91
CA ASP A 156 47.36 -20.41 -27.73
C ASP A 156 47.88 -19.98 -29.11
N ARG A 157 47.27 -18.96 -29.74
CA ARG A 157 47.80 -18.35 -30.97
C ARG A 157 49.20 -17.76 -30.76
N ASP A 158 49.39 -16.98 -29.70
CA ASP A 158 50.69 -16.38 -29.38
C ASP A 158 51.77 -17.46 -29.15
N ARG A 159 51.40 -18.58 -28.50
CA ARG A 159 52.29 -19.73 -28.31
C ARG A 159 52.66 -20.39 -29.64
N GLU A 160 51.69 -20.62 -30.52
CA GLU A 160 51.95 -21.19 -31.84
C GLU A 160 52.85 -20.29 -32.69
N GLU A 161 52.60 -18.99 -32.69
CA GLU A 161 53.43 -18.00 -33.38
C GLU A 161 54.87 -17.99 -32.83
N ALA A 162 55.03 -18.00 -31.50
CA ALA A 162 56.33 -18.09 -30.86
C ALA A 162 57.07 -19.39 -31.24
N GLN A 163 56.38 -20.53 -31.28
CA GLN A 163 56.96 -21.80 -31.71
C GLN A 163 57.42 -21.75 -33.16
N ARG A 164 56.60 -21.19 -34.07
CA ARG A 164 56.97 -21.02 -35.48
C ARG A 164 58.20 -20.15 -35.64
N ALA A 165 58.26 -19.01 -34.95
CA ALA A 165 59.43 -18.12 -34.95
C ALA A 165 60.70 -18.82 -34.45
N VAL A 166 60.61 -19.63 -33.37
CA VAL A 166 61.73 -20.42 -32.86
C VAL A 166 62.19 -21.47 -33.88
N HIS A 167 61.25 -22.18 -34.54
CA HIS A 167 61.60 -23.15 -35.58
C HIS A 167 62.25 -22.49 -36.80
N GLU A 168 61.82 -21.29 -37.18
CA GLU A 168 62.44 -20.50 -38.25
C GLU A 168 63.85 -20.04 -37.87
N ALA A 169 64.03 -19.47 -36.68
CA ALA A 169 65.34 -19.07 -36.16
C ALA A 169 66.30 -20.28 -36.06
N SER A 170 65.79 -21.44 -35.65
CA SER A 170 66.57 -22.68 -35.59
C SER A 170 67.00 -23.13 -36.99
N ARG A 171 66.11 -23.08 -37.99
CA ARG A 171 66.44 -23.38 -39.39
C ARG A 171 67.49 -22.40 -39.95
N GLN A 172 67.37 -21.11 -39.66
CA GLN A 172 68.38 -20.12 -40.05
C GLN A 172 69.74 -20.41 -39.42
N ARG A 173 69.77 -20.74 -38.12
CA ARG A 173 71.00 -21.12 -37.42
C ARG A 173 71.66 -22.34 -38.06
N ILE A 174 70.89 -23.37 -38.42
CA ILE A 174 71.41 -24.55 -39.12
C ILE A 174 72.05 -24.13 -40.45
N LYS A 175 71.37 -23.32 -41.28
CA LYS A 175 71.92 -22.82 -42.55
C LYS A 175 73.24 -22.07 -42.36
N VAL A 176 73.32 -21.19 -41.35
CA VAL A 176 74.54 -20.44 -41.04
C VAL A 176 75.67 -21.39 -40.62
N LEU A 177 75.37 -22.39 -39.79
CA LEU A 177 76.36 -23.40 -39.40
C LEU A 177 76.84 -24.24 -40.59
N GLU A 178 75.95 -24.62 -41.51
CA GLU A 178 76.30 -25.31 -42.75
C GLU A 178 77.22 -24.46 -43.64
N GLN A 179 76.91 -23.17 -43.80
CA GLN A 179 77.76 -22.22 -44.53
C GLN A 179 79.15 -22.09 -43.87
N LEU A 180 79.21 -21.96 -42.55
CA LEU A 180 80.48 -21.89 -41.81
C LEU A 180 81.30 -23.17 -41.93
N MET A 181 80.66 -24.35 -41.91
CA MET A 181 81.36 -25.61 -42.18
C MET A 181 81.90 -25.68 -43.61
N GLY A 182 81.18 -25.14 -44.60
CA GLY A 182 81.67 -24.99 -45.97
C GLY A 182 82.94 -24.14 -46.03
N VAL A 183 82.89 -22.94 -45.44
CA VAL A 183 84.05 -22.03 -45.36
C VAL A 183 85.23 -22.69 -44.64
N TYR A 184 84.98 -23.43 -43.55
CA TYR A 184 86.03 -24.16 -42.84
C TYR A 184 86.72 -25.21 -43.73
N ARG A 185 85.95 -25.99 -44.50
CA ARG A 185 86.50 -26.97 -45.46
C ARG A 185 87.27 -26.31 -46.61
N ASP A 186 86.82 -25.15 -47.08
CA ASP A 186 87.53 -24.40 -48.11
C ASP A 186 88.86 -23.85 -47.58
N LEU A 187 88.85 -23.35 -46.34
CA LEU A 187 90.05 -22.90 -45.62
C LEU A 187 91.04 -24.05 -45.36
N GLU A 188 90.58 -25.27 -45.13
CA GLU A 188 91.45 -26.46 -44.92
C GLU A 188 92.35 -26.74 -46.14
N LYS A 189 91.92 -26.35 -47.35
CA LYS A 189 92.72 -26.50 -48.58
C LYS A 189 93.72 -25.36 -48.79
N VAL A 190 93.53 -24.22 -48.11
CA VAL A 190 94.36 -23.02 -48.28
C VAL A 190 95.83 -23.24 -47.87
N PRO A 191 96.17 -23.94 -46.76
CA PRO A 191 97.56 -24.23 -46.41
C PRO A 191 98.30 -25.01 -47.51
N ALA A 192 97.69 -26.07 -48.05
CA ALA A 192 98.27 -26.85 -49.13
C ALA A 192 98.40 -26.03 -50.43
N ALA A 193 97.41 -25.17 -50.74
CA ALA A 193 97.48 -24.26 -51.88
C ALA A 193 98.56 -23.18 -51.70
N LEU A 194 98.75 -22.67 -50.48
CA LEU A 194 99.81 -21.73 -50.14
C LEU A 194 101.18 -22.42 -50.22
N GLU A 195 101.34 -23.63 -49.69
CA GLU A 195 102.56 -24.42 -49.82
C GLU A 195 102.90 -24.70 -51.29
N SER A 196 101.90 -25.06 -52.11
CA SER A 196 102.07 -25.22 -53.56
C SER A 196 102.51 -23.92 -54.24
N ALA A 197 101.92 -22.78 -53.90
CA ALA A 197 102.31 -21.47 -54.44
C ALA A 197 103.71 -21.05 -53.95
N TYR A 198 104.10 -21.41 -52.73
CA TYR A 198 105.44 -21.19 -52.19
C TYR A 198 106.49 -22.05 -52.91
N GLU A 199 106.19 -23.32 -53.16
CA GLU A 199 107.07 -24.22 -53.90
C GLU A 199 107.13 -23.85 -55.40
N GLU A 200 106.05 -23.38 -56.03
CA GLU A 200 106.09 -22.78 -57.38
C GLU A 200 106.95 -21.52 -57.43
N ARG A 201 106.88 -20.65 -56.42
CA ARG A 201 107.74 -19.45 -56.32
C ARG A 201 109.20 -19.81 -56.06
N LYS A 202 109.46 -20.86 -55.29
CA LYS A 202 110.82 -21.36 -55.00
C LYS A 202 111.44 -22.11 -56.19
N ASN A 203 110.61 -22.71 -57.05
CA ASN A 203 111.01 -23.35 -58.30
C ASN A 203 110.97 -22.40 -59.52
N ALA A 204 110.60 -21.13 -59.33
CA ALA A 204 110.74 -20.08 -60.34
C ALA A 204 112.17 -19.52 -60.31
N PRO A 205 112.84 -19.32 -61.46
CA PRO A 205 114.13 -18.65 -61.48
C PRO A 205 113.98 -17.18 -61.09
N GLU A 206 114.86 -16.69 -60.22
CA GLU A 206 114.88 -15.31 -59.72
C GLU A 206 114.97 -14.27 -60.86
N ALA A 207 114.00 -13.36 -60.90
CA ALA A 207 114.15 -12.04 -61.49
C ALA A 207 113.50 -11.01 -60.55
N GLY A 208 114.30 -10.08 -60.06
CA GLY A 208 114.03 -9.22 -58.92
C GLY A 208 113.09 -8.02 -59.14
N SER A 209 112.53 -7.61 -57.99
CA SER A 209 112.37 -6.25 -57.44
C SER A 209 111.88 -5.06 -58.30
N ASP A 210 110.83 -4.46 -57.74
CA ASP A 210 110.55 -3.01 -57.55
C ASP A 210 110.11 -2.12 -58.72
N SER A 211 108.84 -1.64 -58.63
CA SER A 211 108.56 -0.20 -58.46
C SER A 211 107.09 0.09 -58.09
N ASP A 212 106.91 0.63 -56.89
CA ASP A 212 106.09 1.78 -56.49
C ASP A 212 104.63 2.00 -56.98
N ALA A 213 103.74 1.91 -55.98
CA ALA A 213 102.93 3.00 -55.42
C ALA A 213 102.15 3.99 -56.32
N LYS A 214 100.84 4.10 -55.98
CA LYS A 214 100.05 5.33 -55.77
C LYS A 214 98.95 5.65 -56.80
N ALA A 215 97.68 5.42 -56.40
CA ALA A 215 96.55 6.35 -56.60
C ALA A 215 95.30 5.81 -55.86
N ARG A 216 94.87 6.50 -54.78
CA ARG A 216 93.66 7.34 -54.71
C ARG A 216 92.38 6.56 -54.35
N THR A 217 91.97 6.57 -53.09
CA THR A 217 91.10 7.58 -52.42
C THR A 217 89.64 7.56 -52.88
N GLU A 218 88.75 7.45 -51.89
CA GLU A 218 87.38 7.99 -51.81
C GLU A 218 86.21 7.21 -52.44
N ALA A 219 85.42 6.56 -51.56
CA ALA A 219 83.96 6.73 -51.52
C ALA A 219 83.45 6.30 -50.14
N ARG A 220 83.41 7.29 -49.24
CA ARG A 220 82.73 7.27 -47.95
C ARG A 220 81.32 7.82 -48.17
N THR A 221 80.36 7.29 -47.41
CA THR A 221 79.05 7.87 -47.02
C THR A 221 77.97 8.13 -48.08
N ASP A 222 76.91 7.34 -48.01
CA ASP A 222 75.50 7.77 -47.95
C ASP A 222 74.89 6.91 -46.83
N GLU A 223 74.49 7.38 -45.65
CA GLU A 223 73.60 8.46 -45.22
C GLU A 223 72.15 8.37 -45.76
N LYS A 224 71.22 8.28 -44.78
CA LYS A 224 69.74 8.35 -44.83
C LYS A 224 69.03 7.10 -45.36
N VAL A 225 68.07 6.54 -44.63
CA VAL A 225 66.64 6.95 -44.49
C VAL A 225 66.04 5.89 -43.55
N SER A 226 65.07 6.07 -42.65
CA SER A 226 64.29 7.16 -42.10
C SER A 226 63.48 6.53 -40.96
N VAL A 227 63.27 7.29 -39.90
CA VAL A 227 62.23 7.04 -38.90
C VAL A 227 60.86 7.21 -39.56
N SER A 228 59.94 6.28 -39.29
CA SER A 228 58.50 6.50 -39.06
C SER A 228 57.94 5.22 -38.44
#